data_AF-A0A624PRX9-F1
#
_entry.id   AF-A0A624PRX9-F1
#
_cell.length_a   1.000
_cell.length_b   1.000
_cell.length_c   1.000
_cell.angle_alpha   90.00
_cell.angle_beta   90.00
_cell.angle_gamma   90.00
#
_symmetry.space_group_name_H-M   'P 1'
#
loop_
_entity.id
_entity.type
_entity.pdbx_description
1 polymer ?
#
loop_
_entity_poly.entity_id
_entity_poly.type
_entity_poly.pdbx_seq_one_letter_code
_entity_poly.pdbx_strand_id
1 'polypeptide(L)'
;MKARYKWLLMLGGYALICYLFLADLALSVKVPVSDVISNLIDLSAIFLAIVGMWVAYSYPAAISKVVNDNDDLSLITSYHSAKRLEALIMNILVASIVLISCLLLNAFIIPIVKSSDFFKEHSALTKQIGYCGIWFLCLIQVVMILQIVRANLSFLDDLDTLIIK
;
A
#
# COMPACT_ATOMS: atom_id res chain seq x y z
N MET A 1 -17.02 10.11 8.10
CA MET A 1 -17.27 9.05 9.12
C MET A 1 -17.28 7.63 8.57
N LYS A 2 -17.91 7.33 7.40
CA LYS A 2 -18.00 5.96 6.85
C LYS A 2 -16.66 5.30 6.46
N ALA A 3 -15.62 6.05 6.13
CA ALA A 3 -14.32 5.47 5.78
C ALA A 3 -13.54 4.95 7.01
N ARG A 4 -13.65 5.63 8.16
CA ARG A 4 -12.88 5.31 9.37
C ARG A 4 -13.31 3.99 10.01
N TYR A 5 -14.61 3.66 9.99
CA TYR A 5 -15.07 2.38 10.54
C TYR A 5 -14.56 1.19 9.71
N LYS A 6 -14.45 1.30 8.39
CA LYS A 6 -13.98 0.21 7.52
C LYS A 6 -12.54 -0.18 7.82
N TRP A 7 -11.67 0.82 8.01
CA TRP A 7 -10.28 0.60 8.41
C TRP A 7 -10.17 -0.02 9.81
N LEU A 8 -10.98 0.44 10.77
CA LEU A 8 -11.03 -0.15 12.11
C LEU A 8 -11.54 -1.60 12.10
N LEU A 9 -12.53 -1.90 11.25
CA LEU A 9 -13.06 -3.26 11.08
C LEU A 9 -12.03 -4.19 10.42
N MET A 10 -11.28 -3.69 9.42
CA MET A 10 -10.16 -4.44 8.84
C MET A 10 -9.05 -4.70 9.86
N LEU A 11 -8.66 -3.69 10.65
CA LEU A 11 -7.65 -3.85 11.70
C LEU A 11 -8.10 -4.84 12.78
N GLY A 12 -9.34 -4.72 13.26
CA GLY A 12 -9.91 -5.63 14.25
C GLY A 12 -10.06 -7.06 13.72
N GLY A 13 -10.53 -7.22 12.48
CA GLY A 13 -10.64 -8.52 11.83
C GLY A 13 -9.27 -9.17 11.61
N TYR A 14 -8.27 -8.39 11.19
CA TYR A 14 -6.91 -8.87 11.04
C TYR A 14 -6.30 -9.29 12.38
N ALA A 15 -6.48 -8.49 13.43
CA ALA A 15 -5.99 -8.82 14.78
C ALA A 15 -6.61 -10.14 15.31
N LEU A 16 -7.90 -10.37 15.04
CA LEU A 16 -8.59 -11.60 15.40
C LEU A 16 -8.08 -12.82 14.62
N ILE A 17 -7.89 -12.68 13.30
CA ILE A 17 -7.28 -13.74 12.46
C ILE A 17 -5.84 -14.02 12.90
N CYS A 18 -5.10 -12.98 13.29
CA CYS A 18 -3.77 -13.11 13.83
C CYS A 18 -3.74 -13.95 15.10
N TYR A 19 -4.61 -13.62 16.05
CA TYR A 19 -4.70 -14.33 17.32
C TYR A 19 -5.17 -15.78 17.15
N LEU A 20 -6.13 -16.05 16.27
CA LEU A 20 -6.73 -17.38 16.13
C LEU A 20 -5.94 -18.36 15.25
N PHE A 21 -5.15 -17.88 14.29
CA PHE A 21 -4.56 -18.76 13.26
C PHE A 21 -3.11 -18.40 12.89
N LEU A 22 -2.83 -17.11 12.66
CA LEU A 22 -1.52 -16.71 12.13
C LEU A 22 -0.42 -16.76 13.19
N ALA A 23 -0.74 -16.63 14.48
CA ALA A 23 0.24 -16.75 15.55
C ALA A 23 0.88 -18.15 15.60
N ASP A 24 0.11 -19.22 15.42
CA ASP A 24 0.65 -20.58 15.38
C ASP A 24 1.37 -20.86 14.07
N LEU A 25 0.85 -20.34 12.95
CA LEU A 25 1.50 -20.44 11.65
C LEU A 25 2.86 -19.73 11.63
N ALA A 26 2.97 -18.58 12.30
CA ALA A 26 4.23 -17.82 12.39
C ALA A 26 5.36 -18.64 13.04
N LEU A 27 5.03 -19.55 13.96
CA LEU A 27 6.04 -20.42 14.59
C LEU A 27 6.56 -21.50 13.65
N SER A 28 5.71 -22.02 12.75
CA SER A 28 6.09 -23.09 11.80
C SER A 28 6.89 -22.58 10.59
N VAL A 29 6.79 -21.29 10.26
CA VAL A 29 7.53 -20.67 9.16
C VAL A 29 9.03 -20.61 9.46
N LYS A 30 9.83 -21.05 8.48
CA LYS A 30 11.30 -21.06 8.53
C LYS A 30 11.97 -19.97 7.67
N VAL A 31 11.19 -19.26 6.83
CA VAL A 31 11.71 -18.23 5.92
C VAL A 31 12.17 -17.00 6.71
N PRO A 32 13.37 -16.46 6.53
CA PRO A 32 13.81 -15.30 7.29
C PRO A 32 12.89 -14.08 7.08
N VAL A 33 12.53 -13.43 8.18
CA VAL A 33 11.76 -12.18 8.19
C VAL A 33 12.42 -11.09 7.33
N SER A 34 13.75 -11.02 7.33
CA SER A 34 14.53 -10.07 6.52
C SER A 34 14.27 -10.20 5.03
N ASP A 35 14.11 -11.43 4.55
CA ASP A 35 13.97 -11.72 3.12
C ASP A 35 12.58 -11.28 2.64
N VAL A 36 11.56 -11.52 3.45
CA VAL A 36 10.19 -11.05 3.17
C VAL A 36 10.15 -9.52 3.17
N ILE A 37 10.84 -8.86 4.11
CA ILE A 37 10.91 -7.39 4.15
C ILE A 37 11.63 -6.84 2.92
N SER A 38 12.75 -7.44 2.51
CA SER A 38 13.49 -7.03 1.31
C SER A 38 12.60 -7.09 0.06
N ASN A 39 11.92 -8.22 -0.14
CA ASN A 39 10.98 -8.39 -1.25
C ASN A 39 9.86 -7.33 -1.20
N LEU A 40 9.39 -6.97 -0.01
CA LEU A 40 8.34 -5.98 0.15
C LEU A 40 8.83 -4.56 -0.19
N ILE A 41 10.08 -4.22 0.14
CA ILE A 41 10.72 -2.95 -0.26
C ILE A 41 10.84 -2.89 -1.78
N ASP A 42 11.36 -3.94 -2.41
CA ASP A 42 11.57 -3.99 -3.87
C ASP A 42 10.26 -3.82 -4.63
N LEU A 43 9.22 -4.56 -4.23
CA LEU A 43 7.89 -4.41 -4.83
C LEU A 43 7.32 -3.02 -4.58
N SER A 44 7.43 -2.48 -3.35
CA SER A 44 6.93 -1.14 -3.04
C SER A 44 7.59 -0.06 -3.89
N ALA A 45 8.90 -0.15 -4.11
CA ALA A 45 9.65 0.77 -4.94
C ALA A 45 9.23 0.72 -6.42
N ILE A 46 9.04 -0.49 -6.97
CA ILE A 46 8.56 -0.68 -8.34
C ILE A 46 7.18 -0.04 -8.52
N PHE A 47 6.23 -0.31 -7.62
CA PHE A 47 4.88 0.26 -7.72
C PHE A 47 4.87 1.77 -7.49
N LEU A 48 5.70 2.28 -6.58
CA LEU A 48 5.87 3.73 -6.39
C LEU A 48 6.35 4.40 -7.67
N ALA A 49 7.28 3.77 -8.41
CA ALA A 49 7.75 4.27 -9.69
C ALA A 49 6.65 4.27 -10.77
N ILE A 50 5.86 3.18 -10.87
CA ILE A 50 4.74 3.09 -11.82
C ILE A 50 3.70 4.19 -11.53
N VAL A 51 3.28 4.35 -10.28
CA VAL A 51 2.29 5.38 -9.93
C VAL A 51 2.87 6.79 -10.07
N GLY A 52 4.15 6.98 -9.72
CA GLY A 52 4.86 8.25 -9.91
C GLY A 52 4.87 8.69 -11.39
N MET A 53 5.12 7.77 -12.31
CA MET A 53 5.01 8.01 -13.75
C MET A 53 3.60 8.48 -14.14
N TRP A 54 2.56 7.80 -13.65
CA TRP A 54 1.16 8.16 -13.94
C TRP A 54 0.77 9.54 -13.40
N VAL A 55 1.24 9.89 -12.20
CA VAL A 55 1.02 11.22 -11.61
C VAL A 55 1.74 12.27 -12.43
N ALA A 56 3.00 12.05 -12.82
CA ALA A 56 3.75 12.99 -13.65
C ALA A 56 3.05 13.29 -14.99
N TYR A 57 2.42 12.27 -15.59
CA TYR A 57 1.63 12.42 -16.81
C TYR A 57 0.29 13.15 -16.57
N SER A 58 -0.46 12.75 -15.53
CA SER A 58 -1.83 13.20 -15.32
C SER A 58 -1.92 14.57 -14.63
N TYR A 59 -0.90 14.95 -13.86
CA TYR A 59 -0.91 16.15 -13.04
C TYR A 59 -0.97 17.46 -13.85
N PRO A 60 -0.13 17.67 -14.90
CA PRO A 60 -0.20 18.90 -15.70
C PRO A 60 -1.55 19.08 -16.39
N ALA A 61 -2.14 17.99 -16.89
CA ALA A 61 -3.45 18.01 -17.53
C ALA A 61 -4.57 18.39 -16.55
N ALA A 62 -4.50 17.90 -15.31
CA ALA A 62 -5.46 18.25 -14.27
C ALA A 62 -5.34 19.73 -13.86
N ILE A 63 -4.12 20.24 -13.65
CA ILE A 63 -3.90 21.64 -13.26
C ILE A 63 -4.32 22.61 -14.37
N SER A 64 -4.01 22.33 -15.63
CA SER A 64 -4.41 23.18 -16.75
C SER A 64 -5.93 23.35 -16.83
N LYS A 65 -6.69 22.27 -16.58
CA LYS A 65 -8.17 22.32 -16.54
C LYS A 65 -8.72 23.10 -15.34
N VAL A 66 -8.03 23.11 -14.21
CA VAL A 66 -8.48 23.88 -13.03
C VAL A 66 -8.19 25.36 -13.21
N VAL A 67 -7.08 25.72 -13.87
CA VAL A 67 -6.64 27.11 -14.01
C VAL A 67 -7.34 27.84 -15.16
N ASN A 68 -7.64 27.14 -16.27
CA ASN A 68 -8.09 27.78 -17.51
C ASN A 68 -9.60 27.69 -17.79
N ASP A 69 -10.34 26.88 -17.04
CA ASP A 69 -11.72 26.50 -17.39
C ASP A 69 -12.73 27.11 -16.40
N ASN A 70 -13.51 28.10 -16.85
CA ASN A 70 -14.50 28.85 -16.05
C ASN A 70 -15.95 28.36 -16.26
N ASP A 71 -16.17 27.24 -16.98
CA ASP A 71 -17.49 26.74 -17.34
C ASP A 71 -17.99 25.62 -16.41
N ASP A 72 -19.27 25.65 -16.04
CA ASP A 72 -19.86 24.70 -15.08
C ASP A 72 -19.82 23.23 -15.55
N LEU A 73 -19.80 23.00 -16.87
CA LEU A 73 -19.73 21.65 -17.46
C LEU A 73 -18.29 21.08 -17.47
N SER A 74 -17.28 21.93 -17.60
CA SER A 74 -15.87 21.53 -17.52
C SER A 74 -15.45 21.22 -16.07
N LEU A 75 -16.13 21.80 -15.08
CA LEU A 75 -15.95 21.45 -13.66
C LEU A 75 -16.31 19.99 -13.34
N ILE A 76 -17.36 19.42 -13.95
CA ILE A 76 -17.79 18.03 -13.70
C ILE A 76 -16.78 17.03 -14.28
N THR A 77 -16.26 17.28 -15.48
CA THR A 77 -15.23 16.42 -16.11
C THR A 77 -13.85 16.60 -15.45
N SER A 78 -13.56 17.81 -14.97
CA SER A 78 -12.41 18.11 -14.12
C SER A 78 -12.48 17.36 -12.79
N TYR A 79 -13.66 17.28 -12.16
CA TYR A 79 -13.86 16.53 -10.92
C TYR A 79 -13.55 15.03 -11.06
N HIS A 80 -13.97 14.39 -12.16
CA HIS A 80 -13.65 12.98 -12.41
C HIS A 80 -12.14 12.75 -12.59
N SER A 81 -11.49 13.63 -13.33
CA SER A 81 -10.03 13.61 -13.56
C SER A 81 -9.25 13.85 -12.26
N ALA A 82 -9.70 14.80 -11.44
CA ALA A 82 -9.12 15.14 -10.15
C ALA A 82 -9.26 13.98 -9.15
N LYS A 83 -10.44 13.32 -9.10
CA LYS A 83 -10.67 12.16 -8.23
C LYS A 83 -9.77 10.96 -8.59
N ARG A 84 -9.52 10.76 -9.87
CA ARG A 84 -8.58 9.73 -10.35
C ARG A 84 -7.15 10.06 -9.94
N LEU A 85 -6.73 11.32 -10.09
CA LEU A 85 -5.42 11.79 -9.62
C LEU A 85 -5.27 11.68 -8.10
N GLU A 86 -6.30 12.04 -7.33
CA GLU A 86 -6.35 11.87 -5.87
C GLU A 86 -6.14 10.41 -5.49
N ALA A 87 -6.81 9.47 -6.16
CA ALA A 87 -6.64 8.04 -5.91
C ALA A 87 -5.20 7.56 -6.19
N LEU A 88 -4.56 8.06 -7.26
CA LEU A 88 -3.16 7.75 -7.56
C LEU A 88 -2.22 8.30 -6.47
N ILE A 89 -2.43 9.54 -6.03
CA ILE A 89 -1.63 10.15 -4.95
C ILE A 89 -1.82 9.39 -3.63
N MET A 90 -3.04 8.96 -3.31
CA MET A 90 -3.30 8.13 -2.14
C MET A 90 -2.53 6.80 -2.20
N ASN A 91 -2.46 6.17 -3.37
CA ASN A 91 -1.66 4.95 -3.55
C ASN A 91 -0.16 5.20 -3.35
N ILE A 92 0.37 6.35 -3.80
CA ILE A 92 1.77 6.77 -3.53
C ILE A 92 2.02 6.87 -2.03
N LEU A 93 1.12 7.52 -1.29
CA LEU A 93 1.25 7.68 0.16
C LEU A 93 1.24 6.33 0.88
N VAL A 94 0.32 5.43 0.50
CA VAL A 94 0.25 4.07 1.07
C VAL A 94 1.54 3.29 0.77
N ALA A 95 2.03 3.31 -0.48
CA ALA A 95 3.27 2.65 -0.88
C ALA A 95 4.47 3.16 -0.07
N SER A 96 4.54 4.48 0.11
CA SER A 96 5.63 5.15 0.84
C SER A 96 5.60 4.77 2.32
N ILE A 97 4.42 4.67 2.93
CA ILE A 97 4.26 4.22 4.33
C ILE A 97 4.74 2.78 4.49
N VAL A 98 4.38 1.87 3.57
CA VAL A 98 4.86 0.48 3.61
C VAL A 98 6.38 0.44 3.50
N LEU A 99 6.96 1.20 2.57
CA LEU A 99 8.41 1.24 2.35
C LEU A 99 9.15 1.80 3.58
N ILE A 100 8.69 2.91 4.15
CA ILE A 100 9.25 3.48 5.39
C ILE A 100 9.13 2.48 6.54
N SER A 101 7.98 1.81 6.69
CA SER A 101 7.78 0.82 7.75
C SER A 101 8.76 -0.34 7.62
N CYS A 102 8.95 -0.86 6.41
CA CYS A 102 9.93 -1.91 6.12
C CYS A 102 11.37 -1.47 6.40
N LEU A 103 11.73 -0.25 5.99
CA LEU A 103 13.06 0.32 6.24
C LEU A 103 13.33 0.44 7.75
N LEU A 104 12.38 0.98 8.51
CA LEU A 104 12.49 1.11 9.97
C LEU A 104 12.58 -0.26 10.65
N LEU A 105 11.78 -1.24 10.20
CA LEU A 105 11.84 -2.60 10.71
C LEU A 105 13.22 -3.23 10.49
N ASN A 106 13.75 -3.12 9.27
CA ASN A 106 15.02 -3.76 8.91
C ASN A 106 16.24 -3.07 9.52
N ALA A 107 16.27 -1.73 9.51
CA ALA A 107 17.42 -0.96 9.95
C ALA A 107 17.51 -0.79 11.47
N PHE A 108 16.37 -0.70 12.17
CA PHE A 108 16.35 -0.39 13.60
C PHE A 108 15.73 -1.50 14.43
N ILE A 109 14.46 -1.85 14.17
CA ILE A 109 13.71 -2.70 15.09
C ILE A 109 14.31 -4.11 15.17
N ILE A 110 14.61 -4.74 14.04
CA ILE A 110 15.16 -6.11 14.02
C ILE A 110 16.54 -6.19 14.70
N PRO A 111 17.52 -5.32 14.40
CA PRO A 111 18.81 -5.33 15.08
C PRO A 111 18.71 -5.10 16.59
N ILE A 112 17.89 -4.14 17.03
CA ILE A 112 17.70 -3.81 18.45
C ILE A 112 17.04 -4.98 19.19
N VAL A 113 16.02 -5.59 18.59
CA VAL A 113 15.33 -6.73 19.19
C VAL A 113 16.27 -7.94 19.29
N LYS A 114 17.06 -8.22 18.25
CA LYS A 114 18.02 -9.33 18.26
C LYS A 114 19.17 -9.15 19.26
N SER A 115 19.59 -7.91 19.53
CA SER A 115 20.66 -7.62 20.50
C SER A 115 20.17 -7.58 21.95
N SER A 116 18.86 -7.44 22.17
CA SER A 116 18.26 -7.42 23.51
C SER A 116 18.18 -8.83 24.10
N ASP A 117 18.48 -8.96 25.41
CA ASP A 117 18.28 -10.21 26.15
C ASP A 117 16.81 -10.64 26.22
N PHE A 118 15.86 -9.71 25.98
CA PHE A 118 14.42 -9.99 25.87
C PHE A 118 14.10 -11.00 24.75
N PHE A 119 14.89 -11.02 23.67
CA PHE A 119 14.71 -11.99 22.58
C PHE A 119 15.05 -13.42 23.00
N LYS A 120 15.99 -13.61 23.93
CA LYS A 120 16.38 -14.95 24.42
C LYS A 120 15.29 -15.54 25.32
N GLU A 121 14.63 -14.68 26.10
CA GLU A 121 13.59 -15.09 27.04
C GLU A 121 12.21 -15.28 26.35
N HIS A 122 11.87 -14.45 25.37
CA HIS A 122 10.56 -14.46 24.69
C HIS A 122 10.67 -14.62 23.16
N SER A 123 11.55 -15.53 22.71
CA SER A 123 11.82 -15.75 21.28
C SER A 123 10.56 -16.11 20.48
N ALA A 124 9.68 -16.94 21.05
CA ALA A 124 8.44 -17.37 20.40
C ALA A 124 7.46 -16.20 20.18
N LEU A 125 7.17 -15.39 21.21
CA LEU A 125 6.28 -14.23 21.09
C LEU A 125 6.82 -13.19 20.12
N THR A 126 8.14 -12.95 20.16
CA THR A 126 8.79 -12.00 19.24
C THR A 126 8.68 -12.45 17.80
N LYS A 127 8.85 -13.75 17.54
CA LYS A 127 8.66 -14.35 16.22
C LYS A 127 7.22 -14.16 15.74
N GLN A 128 6.23 -14.46 16.58
CA GLN A 128 4.80 -14.33 16.26
C GLN A 128 4.43 -12.89 15.90
N ILE A 129 4.82 -11.92 16.72
CA ILE A 129 4.53 -10.49 16.46
C ILE A 129 5.22 -10.03 15.17
N GLY A 130 6.47 -10.47 14.93
CA GLY A 130 7.22 -10.12 13.73
C GLY A 130 6.52 -10.56 12.44
N TYR A 131 6.16 -11.84 12.31
CA TYR A 131 5.47 -12.33 11.11
C TYR A 131 4.07 -11.75 10.97
N CYS A 132 3.31 -11.63 12.06
CA CYS A 132 1.99 -11.01 12.02
C CYS A 132 2.05 -9.56 11.55
N GLY A 133 3.07 -8.79 11.95
CA GLY A 133 3.28 -7.43 11.43
C GLY A 133 3.61 -7.41 9.94
N ILE A 134 4.50 -8.30 9.48
CA ILE A 134 4.93 -8.34 8.08
C ILE A 134 3.82 -8.82 7.16
N TRP A 135 3.04 -9.83 7.56
CA TRP A 135 1.89 -10.28 6.79
C TRP A 135 0.83 -9.19 6.66
N PHE A 136 0.67 -8.34 7.66
CA PHE A 136 -0.23 -7.19 7.57
C PHE A 136 0.24 -6.20 6.50
N LEU A 137 1.53 -5.86 6.52
CA LEU A 137 2.12 -4.99 5.50
C LEU A 137 2.00 -5.59 4.10
N CYS A 138 2.17 -6.91 3.98
CA CYS A 138 1.95 -7.63 2.72
C CYS A 138 0.51 -7.50 2.22
N LEU A 139 -0.48 -7.63 3.10
CA LEU A 139 -1.88 -7.45 2.72
C LEU A 139 -2.18 -6.01 2.26
N ILE A 140 -1.65 -5.00 2.96
CA ILE A 140 -1.77 -3.60 2.54
C ILE A 140 -1.16 -3.42 1.14
N GLN A 141 0.04 -3.98 0.92
CA GLN A 141 0.74 -3.90 -0.35
C GLN A 141 -0.09 -4.55 -1.47
N VAL A 142 -0.65 -5.74 -1.26
CA VAL A 142 -1.52 -6.43 -2.24
C VAL A 142 -2.75 -5.59 -2.57
N VAL A 143 -3.41 -5.01 -1.57
CA VAL A 143 -4.59 -4.16 -1.78
C VAL A 143 -4.24 -2.92 -2.61
N MET A 144 -3.07 -2.32 -2.39
CA MET A 144 -2.60 -1.19 -3.18
C MET A 144 -2.28 -1.60 -4.63
N ILE A 145 -1.60 -2.74 -4.83
CA ILE A 145 -1.32 -3.28 -6.17
C ILE A 145 -2.62 -3.51 -6.96
N LEU A 146 -3.64 -4.10 -6.34
CA LEU A 146 -4.92 -4.33 -6.99
C LEU A 146 -5.62 -3.01 -7.40
N GLN A 147 -5.48 -1.96 -6.61
CA GLN A 147 -6.01 -0.63 -6.96
C GLN A 147 -5.29 -0.04 -8.16
N ILE A 148 -3.96 -0.18 -8.23
CA ILE A 148 -3.16 0.27 -9.38
C ILE A 148 -3.55 -0.52 -10.63
N VAL A 149 -3.64 -1.85 -10.54
CA VAL A 149 -4.05 -2.69 -11.68
C VAL A 149 -5.42 -2.26 -12.19
N ARG A 150 -6.40 -2.04 -11.31
CA ARG A 150 -7.73 -1.54 -11.70
C ARG A 150 -7.68 -0.18 -12.37
N ALA A 151 -6.85 0.75 -11.88
CA ALA A 151 -6.68 2.06 -12.49
C ALA A 151 -6.06 1.98 -13.89
N ASN A 152 -5.14 1.03 -14.12
CA ASN A 152 -4.56 0.77 -15.43
C ASN A 152 -5.56 0.10 -16.39
N LEU A 153 -6.35 -0.87 -15.92
CA LEU A 153 -7.39 -1.50 -16.74
C LEU A 153 -8.46 -0.50 -17.17
N SER A 154 -8.94 0.34 -16.24
CA SER A 154 -9.90 1.40 -16.58
C SER A 154 -9.34 2.39 -17.60
N PHE A 155 -8.03 2.66 -17.59
CA PHE A 155 -7.41 3.47 -18.63
C PHE A 155 -7.45 2.81 -20.00
N LEU A 156 -7.18 1.50 -20.04
CA LEU A 156 -7.19 0.73 -21.28
C LEU A 156 -8.60 0.70 -21.87
N ASP A 157 -9.62 0.48 -21.04
CA ASP A 157 -11.02 0.55 -21.45
C ASP A 157 -11.38 1.93 -22.03
N ASP A 158 -10.94 3.02 -21.37
CA ASP A 158 -11.12 4.39 -21.88
C ASP A 158 -10.45 4.56 -23.25
N LEU A 159 -9.24 4.02 -23.43
CA LEU A 159 -8.48 4.12 -24.68
C LEU A 159 -9.16 3.36 -25.83
N ASP A 160 -9.64 2.14 -25.57
CA ASP A 160 -10.31 1.31 -26.58
C ASP A 160 -11.59 1.99 -27.09
N THR A 161 -12.34 2.66 -26.21
CA THR A 161 -13.52 3.43 -26.62
C THR A 161 -13.20 4.64 -27.49
N LEU A 162 -11.99 5.19 -27.40
CA LEU A 162 -11.54 6.33 -28.21
C LEU A 162 -11.01 5.90 -29.58
N ILE A 163 -10.39 4.72 -29.69
CA ILE A 163 -9.83 4.21 -30.95
C ILE A 163 -10.90 3.67 -31.90
N ILE A 164 -12.00 3.12 -31.36
CA ILE A 164 -13.10 2.56 -32.15
C ILE A 164 -14.04 3.66 -32.71
N LYS A 165 -13.80 4.92 -32.36
CA LYS A 165 -14.60 6.08 -32.77
C LYS A 165 -13.94 6.85 -33.92
#